data_AF-A0A662L4Y0-F1
#
_entry.id   AF-A0A662L4Y0-F1
#
_cell.length_a   1.000
_cell.length_b   1.000
_cell.length_c   1.000
_cell.angle_alpha   90.00
_cell.angle_beta   90.00
_cell.angle_gamma   90.00
#
_symmetry.space_group_name_H-M   'P 1'
#
loop_
_entity.id
_entity.type
_entity.pdbx_description
1 polymer ?
#
loop_
_entity_poly.entity_id
_entity_poly.type
_entity_poly.pdbx_seq_one_letter_code
_entity_poly.pdbx_strand_id
1 'polypeptide(L)'
;MKFIALLTALLIVFSSFNFAQPEEKAIIFVYDRDAFYSLIATSLSFHLGKRPILLFKNETKRHERFIRMYGANEFISIGGKIGLQAQQFLRDAPNISIEIARKFYGKADYAVVLPYNDYALSLIATPIACYLDAPLLVYKNNSDEIEEVCNELNAKIISIGNVSIPAYMHLKNEKEVYDYIKSIHDIEYIAIANPNDTVKPDVIEKEEIEKEANITNLKIFFFIPFNLFGSNEKSFYINVPEGIWHIEANISSSQGIIYASLYDENGKLIAYSNSMGCGERKCYFDTLSINHAGKYRLSIIIKNGIEGGYFIPHGFSFVNAGVKARIVMERVSSPRLPLLHISKLAPFLACSHNGMVFATKNDVSKAYRAGMAGGGWNNAALHPFINKIVNETVEKLQDFVNGTHARWLAIVGDSNMLPMYYYSSSNNDSSVGLGIPSDNPYSLNLSMAIGRIIAFDDIDASLLIARSVFYNDIAHGAW
;
A
#
# COMPACT_ATOMS: atom_id res chain seq x y z
N MET A 1 -43.96 54.59 6.40
CA MET A 1 -42.62 54.78 5.76
C MET A 1 -41.45 54.23 6.59
N LYS A 2 -41.34 54.49 7.91
CA LYS A 2 -40.22 53.98 8.73
C LYS A 2 -40.14 52.44 8.86
N PHE A 3 -41.27 51.74 8.77
CA PHE A 3 -41.31 50.27 8.86
C PHE A 3 -40.80 49.56 7.59
N ILE A 4 -41.03 50.17 6.41
CA ILE A 4 -40.56 49.61 5.13
C ILE A 4 -39.05 49.76 5.03
N ALA A 5 -38.49 50.91 5.41
CA ALA A 5 -37.04 51.13 5.40
C ALA A 5 -36.26 50.18 6.33
N LEU A 6 -36.84 49.81 7.49
CA LEU A 6 -36.23 48.84 8.40
C LEU A 6 -36.25 47.42 7.81
N LEU A 7 -37.34 47.05 7.12
CA LEU A 7 -37.45 45.76 6.44
C LEU A 7 -36.49 45.64 5.25
N THR A 8 -36.32 46.73 4.48
CA THR A 8 -35.35 46.77 3.36
C THR A 8 -33.91 46.73 3.87
N ALA A 9 -33.60 47.41 4.97
CA ALA A 9 -32.28 47.36 5.61
C ALA A 9 -31.97 45.96 6.18
N LEU A 10 -32.95 45.29 6.80
CA LEU A 10 -32.77 43.89 7.25
C LEU A 10 -32.56 42.94 6.06
N LEU A 11 -33.32 43.08 4.98
CA LEU A 11 -33.17 42.25 3.77
C LEU A 11 -31.81 42.45 3.09
N ILE A 12 -31.27 43.68 3.08
CA ILE A 12 -29.94 43.98 2.55
C ILE A 12 -28.85 43.39 3.46
N VAL A 13 -29.01 43.43 4.78
CA VAL A 13 -28.08 42.79 5.72
C VAL A 13 -28.11 41.26 5.59
N PHE A 14 -29.29 40.66 5.40
CA PHE A 14 -29.42 39.22 5.18
C PHE A 14 -28.90 38.76 3.80
N SER A 15 -29.01 39.59 2.74
CA SER A 15 -28.38 39.29 1.44
C SER A 15 -26.88 39.53 1.42
N SER A 16 -26.33 40.24 2.42
CA SER A 16 -24.89 40.47 2.58
C SER A 16 -24.19 39.34 3.35
N PHE A 17 -24.96 38.49 4.03
CA PHE A 17 -24.47 37.19 4.46
C PHE A 17 -24.57 36.25 3.25
N ASN A 18 -23.50 36.20 2.45
CA ASN A 18 -23.18 34.98 1.73
C ASN A 18 -23.04 33.88 2.80
N PHE A 19 -24.14 33.20 3.13
CA PHE A 19 -24.03 31.83 3.62
C PHE A 19 -23.32 31.10 2.49
N ALA A 20 -22.00 30.92 2.64
CA ALA A 20 -21.24 30.06 1.77
C ALA A 20 -22.04 28.75 1.70
N GLN A 21 -22.49 28.39 0.50
CA GLN A 21 -23.04 27.05 0.28
C GLN A 21 -21.98 26.08 0.83
N PRO A 22 -22.37 25.09 1.63
CA PRO A 22 -21.40 24.14 2.17
C PRO A 22 -20.63 23.57 0.99
N GLU A 23 -19.31 23.72 1.01
CA GLU A 23 -18.44 23.25 -0.05
C GLU A 23 -18.75 21.76 -0.29
N GLU A 24 -19.20 21.41 -1.50
CA GLU A 24 -19.52 20.02 -1.83
C GLU A 24 -18.26 19.18 -1.61
N LYS A 25 -18.35 18.20 -0.71
CA LYS A 25 -17.24 17.32 -0.35
C LYS A 25 -17.47 15.97 -0.99
N ALA A 26 -16.78 15.75 -2.10
CA ALA A 26 -16.77 14.47 -2.78
C ALA A 26 -15.67 13.54 -2.28
N ILE A 27 -15.91 12.23 -2.33
CA ILE A 27 -14.91 11.16 -2.21
C ILE A 27 -14.94 10.30 -3.48
N ILE A 28 -13.75 9.95 -3.99
CA ILE A 28 -13.59 9.04 -5.12
C ILE A 28 -13.21 7.66 -4.59
N PHE A 29 -14.13 6.71 -4.70
CA PHE A 29 -13.89 5.30 -4.45
C PHE A 29 -13.31 4.61 -5.69
N VAL A 30 -12.23 3.88 -5.52
CA VAL A 30 -11.51 3.20 -6.60
C VAL A 30 -11.45 1.70 -6.32
N TYR A 31 -11.95 0.90 -7.26
CA TYR A 31 -11.97 -0.54 -7.12
C TYR A 31 -10.55 -1.12 -7.28
N ASP A 32 -10.14 -1.91 -6.30
CA ASP A 32 -8.80 -2.48 -6.20
C ASP A 32 -8.63 -3.73 -7.09
N ARG A 33 -8.76 -3.53 -8.41
CA ARG A 33 -8.58 -4.58 -9.42
C ARG A 33 -7.69 -4.16 -10.59
N ASP A 34 -7.73 -2.90 -10.97
CA ASP A 34 -6.90 -2.36 -12.05
C ASP A 34 -6.21 -1.08 -11.55
N ALA A 35 -4.88 -1.05 -11.65
CA ALA A 35 -4.09 0.08 -11.18
C ALA A 35 -4.38 1.37 -11.98
N PHE A 36 -4.80 1.27 -13.24
CA PHE A 36 -5.16 2.44 -14.05
C PHE A 36 -6.38 3.18 -13.51
N TYR A 37 -7.27 2.52 -12.77
CA TYR A 37 -8.38 3.21 -12.10
C TYR A 37 -7.87 4.25 -11.10
N SER A 38 -6.76 3.97 -10.39
CA SER A 38 -6.16 4.93 -9.47
C SER A 38 -5.49 6.09 -10.20
N LEU A 39 -4.90 5.85 -11.38
CA LEU A 39 -4.30 6.91 -12.20
C LEU A 39 -5.38 7.87 -12.72
N ILE A 40 -6.46 7.33 -13.28
CA ILE A 40 -7.63 8.12 -13.74
C ILE A 40 -8.23 8.91 -12.57
N ALA A 41 -8.45 8.25 -11.43
CA ALA A 41 -8.97 8.89 -10.23
C ALA A 41 -8.06 10.01 -9.71
N THR A 42 -6.75 9.89 -9.89
CA THR A 42 -5.78 10.92 -9.49
C THR A 42 -6.03 12.21 -10.26
N SER A 43 -6.02 12.18 -11.59
CA SER A 43 -6.34 13.36 -12.41
C SER A 43 -7.71 13.95 -12.06
N LEU A 44 -8.76 13.11 -11.98
CA LEU A 44 -10.10 13.57 -11.59
C LEU A 44 -10.14 14.23 -10.21
N SER A 45 -9.43 13.68 -9.23
CA SER A 45 -9.35 14.27 -7.89
C SER A 45 -8.85 15.70 -7.95
N PHE A 46 -7.77 15.96 -8.69
CA PHE A 46 -7.19 17.30 -8.79
C PHE A 46 -8.11 18.27 -9.52
N HIS A 47 -8.76 17.83 -10.61
CA HIS A 47 -9.76 18.60 -11.32
C HIS A 47 -10.94 19.03 -10.42
N LEU A 48 -11.36 18.14 -9.51
CA LEU A 48 -12.42 18.43 -8.54
C LEU A 48 -11.95 19.21 -7.30
N GLY A 49 -10.77 19.84 -7.34
CA GLY A 49 -10.23 20.61 -6.21
C GLY A 49 -9.54 19.76 -5.15
N LYS A 50 -8.84 18.70 -5.57
CA LYS A 50 -8.13 17.71 -4.72
C LYS A 50 -9.09 16.97 -3.77
N ARG A 51 -9.67 15.85 -4.23
CA ARG A 51 -10.60 15.02 -3.44
C ARG A 51 -9.97 13.72 -2.94
N PRO A 52 -10.40 13.17 -1.79
CA PRO A 52 -9.85 11.91 -1.29
C PRO A 52 -10.08 10.76 -2.27
N ILE A 53 -9.03 9.95 -2.48
CA ILE A 53 -9.10 8.68 -3.20
C ILE A 53 -9.03 7.53 -2.20
N LEU A 54 -10.06 6.70 -2.18
CA LEU A 54 -10.17 5.55 -1.28
C LEU A 54 -10.30 4.26 -2.06
N LEU A 55 -9.38 3.32 -1.84
CA LEU A 55 -9.45 2.00 -2.45
C LEU A 55 -10.54 1.15 -1.77
N PHE A 56 -11.23 0.31 -2.54
CA PHE A 56 -12.18 -0.66 -2.00
C PHE A 56 -12.14 -1.98 -2.78
N LYS A 57 -12.62 -3.05 -2.14
CA LYS A 57 -12.80 -4.37 -2.76
C LYS A 57 -14.29 -4.71 -2.83
N ASN A 58 -14.88 -5.10 -1.69
CA ASN A 58 -16.27 -5.60 -1.67
C ASN A 58 -17.24 -4.71 -0.89
N GLU A 59 -16.74 -3.91 0.06
CA GLU A 59 -17.57 -3.11 0.97
C GLU A 59 -16.86 -1.81 1.39
N THR A 60 -17.63 -0.88 1.94
CA THR A 60 -17.16 0.45 2.38
C THR A 60 -17.18 0.64 3.89
N LYS A 61 -17.46 -0.43 4.66
CA LYS A 61 -17.59 -0.37 6.13
C LYS A 61 -16.34 0.19 6.82
N ARG A 62 -15.16 -0.16 6.29
CA ARG A 62 -13.86 0.34 6.81
C ARG A 62 -13.66 1.84 6.56
N HIS A 63 -14.40 2.43 5.64
CA HIS A 63 -14.31 3.84 5.26
C HIS A 63 -15.26 4.75 6.06
N GLU A 64 -16.29 4.20 6.71
CA GLU A 64 -17.34 4.95 7.41
C GLU A 64 -16.80 6.03 8.35
N ARG A 65 -15.75 5.70 9.12
CA ARG A 65 -15.12 6.67 10.03
C ARG A 65 -14.53 7.85 9.26
N PHE A 66 -13.84 7.60 8.15
CA PHE A 66 -13.26 8.66 7.33
C PHE A 66 -14.35 9.49 6.65
N ILE A 67 -15.36 8.85 6.03
CA ILE A 67 -16.48 9.52 5.37
C ILE A 67 -17.16 10.51 6.33
N ARG A 68 -17.47 10.06 7.55
CA ARG A 68 -18.09 10.89 8.59
C ARG A 68 -17.20 12.06 9.02
N MET A 69 -15.91 11.81 9.24
CA MET A 69 -14.98 12.83 9.72
C MET A 69 -14.66 13.88 8.65
N TYR A 70 -14.53 13.46 7.39
CA TYR A 70 -14.30 14.36 6.27
C TYR A 70 -15.57 15.17 5.93
N GLY A 71 -16.75 14.60 6.21
CA GLY A 71 -18.05 15.23 5.96
C GLY A 71 -18.50 15.12 4.51
N ALA A 72 -18.14 14.04 3.82
CA ALA A 72 -18.52 13.85 2.41
C ALA A 72 -20.02 13.54 2.26
N ASN A 73 -20.62 14.20 1.27
CA ASN A 73 -22.00 14.02 0.84
C ASN A 73 -22.11 13.57 -0.62
N GLU A 74 -21.01 13.61 -1.38
CA GLU A 74 -20.94 13.13 -2.75
C GLU A 74 -19.96 11.98 -2.91
N PHE A 75 -20.33 11.01 -3.75
CA PHE A 75 -19.54 9.81 -3.95
C PHE A 75 -19.43 9.49 -5.44
N ILE A 76 -18.20 9.22 -5.89
CA ILE A 76 -17.88 8.75 -7.22
C ILE A 76 -17.23 7.37 -7.06
N SER A 77 -17.65 6.37 -7.83
CA SER A 77 -17.05 5.04 -7.82
C SER A 77 -16.49 4.70 -9.19
N ILE A 78 -15.24 4.26 -9.22
CA ILE A 78 -14.48 3.93 -10.42
C ILE A 78 -14.14 2.43 -10.38
N GLY A 79 -14.58 1.70 -11.41
CA GLY A 79 -14.24 0.30 -11.67
C GLY A 79 -15.05 -0.73 -10.88
N GLY A 80 -15.89 -0.32 -9.93
CA GLY A 80 -16.67 -1.24 -9.10
C GLY A 80 -17.92 -0.60 -8.50
N LYS A 81 -18.81 -1.45 -7.98
CA LYS A 81 -20.06 -1.00 -7.33
C LYS A 81 -19.85 -0.81 -5.84
N ILE A 82 -20.46 0.23 -5.27
CA ILE A 82 -20.50 0.47 -3.83
C ILE A 82 -21.94 0.57 -3.33
N GLY A 83 -22.17 0.26 -2.06
CA GLY A 83 -23.50 0.31 -1.45
C GLY A 83 -24.00 1.73 -1.12
N LEU A 84 -23.20 2.76 -1.42
CA LEU A 84 -23.56 4.17 -1.24
C LEU A 84 -24.21 4.71 -2.52
N GLN A 85 -25.08 5.71 -2.38
CA GLN A 85 -25.60 6.45 -3.54
C GLN A 85 -24.45 7.23 -4.19
N ALA A 86 -23.96 6.73 -5.33
CA ALA A 86 -22.77 7.25 -6.00
C ALA A 86 -22.95 7.30 -7.51
N GLN A 87 -22.20 8.18 -8.17
CA GLN A 87 -21.98 8.13 -9.62
C GLN A 87 -20.99 6.97 -9.88
N GLN A 88 -21.43 5.94 -10.61
CA GLN A 88 -20.67 4.69 -10.75
C GLN A 88 -20.25 4.45 -12.20
N PHE A 89 -18.93 4.34 -12.42
CA PHE A 89 -18.30 4.02 -13.70
C PHE A 89 -17.78 2.58 -13.63
N LEU A 90 -18.35 1.66 -14.41
CA LEU A 90 -18.21 0.20 -14.17
C LEU A 90 -17.50 -0.57 -15.30
N ARG A 91 -17.01 0.13 -16.32
CA ARG A 91 -16.32 -0.49 -17.47
C ARG A 91 -14.82 -0.68 -17.20
N ASP A 92 -14.05 -1.03 -18.22
CA ASP A 92 -12.59 -1.09 -18.14
C ASP A 92 -11.94 0.29 -18.26
N ALA A 93 -10.65 0.37 -17.92
CA ALA A 93 -9.94 1.64 -17.78
C ALA A 93 -9.99 2.55 -19.02
N PRO A 94 -9.82 2.06 -20.27
CA PRO A 94 -10.00 2.89 -21.48
C PRO A 94 -11.37 3.56 -21.54
N ASN A 95 -12.45 2.80 -21.36
CA ASN A 95 -13.80 3.33 -21.45
C ASN A 95 -14.14 4.26 -20.28
N ILE A 96 -13.75 3.92 -19.06
CA ILE A 96 -13.97 4.78 -17.89
C ILE A 96 -13.24 6.11 -18.05
N SER A 97 -12.01 6.10 -18.58
CA SER A 97 -11.24 7.34 -18.76
C SER A 97 -11.95 8.33 -19.69
N ILE A 98 -12.58 7.84 -20.77
CA ILE A 98 -13.39 8.65 -21.70
C ILE A 98 -14.69 9.12 -21.04
N GLU A 99 -15.39 8.25 -20.32
CA GLU A 99 -16.63 8.60 -19.62
C GLU A 99 -16.40 9.70 -18.56
N ILE A 100 -15.30 9.60 -17.81
CA ILE A 100 -14.90 10.62 -16.83
C ILE A 100 -14.52 11.92 -17.52
N ALA A 101 -13.75 11.86 -18.61
CA ALA A 101 -13.38 13.04 -19.39
C ALA A 101 -14.64 13.81 -19.84
N ARG A 102 -15.58 13.14 -20.53
CA ARG A 102 -16.85 13.76 -20.99
C ARG A 102 -17.72 14.28 -19.85
N LYS A 103 -17.73 13.59 -18.71
CA LYS A 103 -18.65 13.91 -17.61
C LYS A 103 -18.18 15.10 -16.79
N PHE A 104 -16.89 15.18 -16.50
CA PHE A 104 -16.34 16.13 -15.54
C PHE A 104 -15.57 17.26 -16.22
N TYR A 105 -14.86 16.98 -17.31
CA TYR A 105 -14.11 17.99 -18.04
C TYR A 105 -15.03 18.55 -19.12
N GLY A 106 -15.47 19.80 -18.97
CA GLY A 106 -16.29 20.46 -20.00
C GLY A 106 -15.45 20.98 -21.18
N LYS A 107 -14.26 21.50 -20.88
CA LYS A 107 -13.24 21.97 -21.82
C LYS A 107 -11.88 21.75 -21.16
N ALA A 108 -10.86 21.42 -21.94
CA ALA A 108 -9.48 21.31 -21.44
C ALA A 108 -8.50 21.83 -22.49
N ASP A 109 -7.37 22.42 -22.06
CA ASP A 109 -6.32 22.85 -22.98
C ASP A 109 -5.50 21.65 -23.50
N TYR A 110 -5.34 20.64 -22.65
CA TYR A 110 -4.58 19.42 -22.93
C TYR A 110 -5.35 18.19 -22.49
N ALA A 111 -5.07 17.06 -23.13
CA ALA A 111 -5.44 15.73 -22.67
C ALA A 111 -4.17 14.87 -22.62
N VAL A 112 -3.98 14.13 -21.52
CA VAL A 112 -2.80 13.26 -21.36
C VAL A 112 -3.22 11.83 -21.66
N VAL A 113 -2.58 11.22 -22.66
CA VAL A 113 -2.91 9.86 -23.12
C VAL A 113 -1.84 8.89 -22.67
N LEU A 114 -2.23 7.95 -21.81
CA LEU A 114 -1.34 6.95 -21.19
C LEU A 114 -1.47 5.57 -21.86
N PRO A 115 -0.35 4.86 -22.10
CA PRO A 115 -0.36 3.52 -22.69
C PRO A 115 -0.79 2.46 -21.65
N TYR A 116 -1.87 1.73 -21.90
CA TYR A 116 -2.38 0.71 -20.96
C TYR A 116 -1.38 -0.44 -20.72
N ASN A 117 -0.50 -0.73 -21.68
CA ASN A 117 0.49 -1.80 -21.62
C ASN A 117 1.81 -1.40 -20.96
N ASP A 118 2.02 -0.12 -20.62
CA ASP A 118 3.20 0.36 -19.90
C ASP A 118 2.77 1.12 -18.64
N TYR A 119 2.44 0.34 -17.61
CA TYR A 119 2.04 0.86 -16.31
C TYR A 119 3.16 1.70 -15.66
N ALA A 120 4.43 1.33 -15.84
CA ALA A 120 5.54 2.06 -15.22
C ALA A 120 5.64 3.48 -15.76
N LEU A 121 5.58 3.65 -17.08
CA LEU A 121 5.63 4.97 -17.69
C LEU A 121 4.33 5.76 -17.42
N SER A 122 3.18 5.09 -17.43
CA SER A 122 1.89 5.69 -17.08
C SER A 122 1.84 6.22 -15.64
N LEU A 123 2.41 5.46 -14.70
CA LEU A 123 2.50 5.81 -13.29
C LEU A 123 3.26 7.12 -13.10
N ILE A 124 4.42 7.27 -13.73
CA ILE A 124 5.26 8.46 -13.58
C ILE A 124 4.76 9.66 -14.38
N ALA A 125 3.96 9.44 -15.44
CA ALA A 125 3.39 10.51 -16.26
C ALA A 125 2.08 11.09 -15.70
N THR A 126 1.40 10.37 -14.80
CA THR A 126 0.13 10.81 -14.19
C THR A 126 0.19 12.23 -13.56
N PRO A 127 1.28 12.66 -12.90
CA PRO A 127 1.40 14.03 -12.41
C PRO A 127 1.24 15.13 -13.49
N ILE A 128 1.62 14.86 -14.74
CA ILE A 128 1.43 15.81 -15.85
C ILE A 128 -0.04 16.21 -15.97
N ALA A 129 -0.94 15.23 -15.90
CA ALA A 129 -2.38 15.47 -16.01
C ALA A 129 -2.90 16.31 -14.83
N CYS A 130 -2.33 16.12 -13.63
CA CYS A 130 -2.74 16.87 -12.44
C CYS A 130 -2.30 18.33 -12.51
N TYR A 131 -1.08 18.60 -12.96
CA TYR A 131 -0.53 19.97 -13.02
C TYR A 131 -1.10 20.79 -14.17
N LEU A 132 -1.54 20.13 -15.25
CA LEU A 132 -2.17 20.80 -16.39
C LEU A 132 -3.71 20.88 -16.27
N ASP A 133 -4.29 20.39 -15.18
CA ASP A 133 -5.75 20.20 -15.03
C ASP A 133 -6.37 19.51 -16.27
N ALA A 134 -5.71 18.44 -16.71
CA ALA A 134 -6.03 17.73 -17.94
C ALA A 134 -6.71 16.39 -17.65
N PRO A 135 -7.71 15.97 -18.45
CA PRO A 135 -8.22 14.61 -18.40
C PRO A 135 -7.12 13.62 -18.77
N LEU A 136 -7.07 12.53 -18.00
CA LEU A 136 -6.19 11.40 -18.26
C LEU A 136 -6.98 10.32 -19.02
N LEU A 137 -6.54 10.03 -20.24
CA LEU A 137 -7.14 9.04 -21.13
C LEU A 137 -6.23 7.81 -21.23
N VAL A 138 -6.84 6.62 -21.30
CA VAL A 138 -6.09 5.35 -21.37
C VAL A 138 -6.18 4.77 -22.78
N TYR A 139 -5.01 4.56 -23.39
CA TYR A 139 -4.85 4.02 -24.73
C TYR A 139 -4.71 2.50 -24.73
N LYS A 140 -5.60 1.84 -25.45
CA LYS A 140 -5.63 0.42 -25.75
C LYS A 140 -6.26 0.18 -27.13
N ASN A 141 -5.59 0.70 -28.17
CA ASN A 141 -6.05 0.62 -29.57
C ASN A 141 -7.42 1.28 -29.83
N ASN A 142 -7.74 2.33 -29.08
CA ASN A 142 -8.97 3.13 -29.14
C ASN A 142 -8.65 4.57 -29.58
N SER A 143 -7.88 4.70 -30.66
CA SER A 143 -7.43 6.02 -31.16
C SER A 143 -8.61 6.91 -31.53
N ASP A 144 -9.60 6.36 -32.25
CA ASP A 144 -10.75 7.11 -32.74
C ASP A 144 -11.57 7.71 -31.59
N GLU A 145 -11.84 6.94 -30.54
CA GLU A 145 -12.60 7.41 -29.38
C GLU A 145 -11.83 8.45 -28.55
N ILE A 146 -10.49 8.34 -28.49
CA ILE A 146 -9.64 9.33 -27.83
C ILE A 146 -9.61 10.64 -28.62
N GLU A 147 -9.48 10.57 -29.95
CA GLU A 147 -9.51 11.75 -30.81
C GLU A 147 -10.87 12.43 -30.77
N GLU A 148 -11.96 11.66 -30.78
CA GLU A 148 -13.33 12.17 -30.64
C GLU A 148 -13.49 12.97 -29.33
N VAL A 149 -13.16 12.39 -28.18
CA VAL A 149 -13.30 13.09 -26.89
C VAL A 149 -12.36 14.30 -26.79
N CYS A 150 -11.15 14.23 -27.34
CA CYS A 150 -10.24 15.39 -27.33
C CYS A 150 -10.78 16.54 -28.19
N ASN A 151 -11.41 16.23 -29.33
CA ASN A 151 -12.08 17.22 -30.17
C ASN A 151 -13.30 17.86 -29.47
N GLU A 152 -14.12 17.04 -28.78
CA GLU A 152 -15.25 17.54 -27.97
C GLU A 152 -14.77 18.53 -26.88
N LEU A 153 -13.65 18.22 -26.23
CA LEU A 153 -13.07 19.04 -25.16
C LEU A 153 -12.21 20.21 -25.67
N ASN A 154 -11.95 20.29 -26.98
CA ASN A 154 -11.01 21.20 -27.62
C ASN A 154 -9.58 21.10 -27.01
N ALA A 155 -9.16 19.87 -26.70
CA ALA A 155 -7.92 19.57 -25.99
C ALA A 155 -6.80 19.11 -26.94
N LYS A 156 -5.58 19.61 -26.72
CA LYS A 156 -4.39 19.14 -27.42
C LYS A 156 -3.83 17.87 -26.76
N ILE A 157 -3.48 16.88 -27.56
CA ILE A 157 -3.02 15.59 -27.04
C ILE A 157 -1.54 15.64 -26.67
N ILE A 158 -1.23 15.27 -25.43
CA ILE A 158 0.10 14.88 -24.96
C ILE A 158 0.11 13.35 -24.84
N SER A 159 0.81 12.66 -25.74
CA SER A 159 0.88 11.20 -25.73
C SER A 159 2.15 10.70 -25.06
N ILE A 160 2.02 9.62 -24.29
CA ILE A 160 3.10 9.04 -23.49
C ILE A 160 3.47 7.66 -24.04
N GLY A 161 4.77 7.40 -24.21
CA GLY A 161 5.28 6.08 -24.60
C GLY A 161 4.73 5.60 -25.94
N ASN A 162 4.42 4.31 -26.04
CA ASN A 162 3.96 3.71 -27.29
C ASN A 162 2.45 3.90 -27.52
N VAL A 163 2.07 5.13 -27.86
CA VAL A 163 0.69 5.53 -28.21
C VAL A 163 0.66 6.03 -29.66
N SER A 164 -0.07 5.32 -30.52
CA SER A 164 -0.17 5.63 -31.95
C SER A 164 -1.37 6.53 -32.23
N ILE A 165 -1.26 7.80 -31.83
CA ILE A 165 -2.27 8.85 -32.03
C ILE A 165 -1.57 10.15 -32.47
N PRO A 166 -2.12 10.93 -33.43
CA PRO A 166 -1.61 12.26 -33.75
C PRO A 166 -1.60 13.16 -32.51
N ALA A 167 -0.41 13.53 -32.03
CA ALA A 167 -0.25 14.26 -30.78
C ALA A 167 0.44 15.60 -30.99
N TYR A 168 0.03 16.61 -30.21
CA TYR A 168 0.72 17.89 -30.13
C TYR A 168 2.13 17.74 -29.54
N MET A 169 2.27 16.85 -28.55
CA MET A 169 3.52 16.49 -27.90
C MET A 169 3.57 14.99 -27.65
N HIS A 170 4.74 14.39 -27.82
CA HIS A 170 4.96 12.96 -27.59
C HIS A 170 6.18 12.75 -26.69
N LEU A 171 5.96 12.21 -25.49
CA LEU A 171 7.00 11.92 -24.50
C LEU A 171 7.28 10.42 -24.48
N LYS A 172 8.44 10.01 -25.00
CA LYS A 172 8.70 8.61 -25.38
C LYS A 172 9.13 7.71 -24.23
N ASN A 173 9.76 8.28 -23.21
CA ASN A 173 10.48 7.52 -22.18
C ASN A 173 10.48 8.26 -20.84
N GLU A 174 10.98 7.58 -19.81
CA GLU A 174 10.98 8.09 -18.43
C GLU A 174 11.68 9.45 -18.32
N LYS A 175 12.83 9.63 -18.98
CA LYS A 175 13.60 10.88 -18.93
C LYS A 175 12.78 12.06 -19.49
N GLU A 176 12.16 11.89 -20.65
CA GLU A 176 11.34 12.94 -21.27
C GLU A 176 10.12 13.30 -20.40
N VAL A 177 9.50 12.31 -19.75
CA VAL A 177 8.40 12.55 -18.79
C VAL A 177 8.89 13.39 -17.60
N TYR A 178 10.01 13.02 -17.00
CA TYR A 178 10.56 13.74 -15.86
C TYR A 178 11.02 15.15 -16.21
N ASP A 179 11.71 15.32 -17.33
CA ASP A 179 12.14 16.64 -17.81
C ASP A 179 10.93 17.55 -18.06
N TYR A 180 9.84 17.00 -18.62
CA TYR A 180 8.62 17.76 -18.84
C TYR A 180 7.94 18.17 -17.53
N ILE A 181 7.79 17.25 -16.56
CA ILE A 181 7.23 17.56 -15.23
C ILE A 181 8.03 18.70 -14.56
N LYS A 182 9.36 18.61 -14.56
CA LYS A 182 10.25 19.66 -14.01
C LYS A 182 10.13 21.00 -14.74
N SER A 183 9.71 21.00 -16.01
CA SER A 183 9.53 22.22 -16.80
C SER A 183 8.22 22.96 -16.54
N ILE A 184 7.19 22.24 -16.04
CA ILE A 184 5.85 22.80 -15.82
C ILE A 184 5.51 22.99 -14.34
N HIS A 185 6.26 22.37 -13.43
CA HIS A 185 5.98 22.42 -12.00
C HIS A 185 7.25 22.43 -11.15
N ASP A 186 7.22 23.14 -10.03
CA ASP A 186 8.29 23.07 -9.03
C ASP A 186 8.11 21.84 -8.14
N ILE A 187 9.17 21.04 -8.00
CA ILE A 187 9.09 19.73 -7.38
C ILE A 187 9.66 19.77 -5.97
N GLU A 188 8.78 19.60 -4.99
CA GLU A 188 9.08 19.64 -3.56
C GLU A 188 9.02 18.27 -2.88
N TYR A 189 8.40 17.28 -3.53
CA TYR A 189 8.13 15.96 -2.96
C TYR A 189 8.42 14.82 -3.94
N ILE A 190 8.94 13.69 -3.44
CA ILE A 190 9.19 12.50 -4.24
C ILE A 190 8.41 11.31 -3.66
N ALA A 191 7.55 10.67 -4.45
CA ALA A 191 6.97 9.38 -4.09
C ALA A 191 7.73 8.27 -4.82
N ILE A 192 8.51 7.48 -4.08
CA ILE A 192 9.14 6.28 -4.63
C ILE A 192 8.11 5.17 -4.72
N ALA A 193 8.04 4.54 -5.88
CA ALA A 193 7.12 3.45 -6.18
C ALA A 193 7.85 2.30 -6.89
N ASN A 194 7.25 1.11 -6.89
CA ASN A 194 7.70 0.00 -7.71
C ASN A 194 6.54 -0.50 -8.58
N PRO A 195 6.50 -0.16 -9.88
CA PRO A 195 5.38 -0.52 -10.75
C PRO A 195 5.17 -2.04 -10.92
N ASN A 196 6.17 -2.85 -10.55
CA ASN A 196 6.06 -4.30 -10.58
C ASN A 196 5.18 -4.87 -9.44
N ASP A 197 4.71 -4.04 -8.51
CA ASP A 197 3.83 -4.47 -7.40
C ASP A 197 2.43 -4.90 -7.85
N THR A 198 2.02 -4.51 -9.05
CA THR A 198 0.76 -4.96 -9.67
C THR A 198 0.84 -6.36 -10.27
N VAL A 199 2.06 -6.91 -10.45
CA VAL A 199 2.29 -8.21 -11.07
C VAL A 199 2.46 -9.27 -9.98
N LYS A 200 1.40 -10.06 -9.75
CA LYS A 200 1.47 -11.23 -8.87
C LYS A 200 2.13 -12.41 -9.60
N PRO A 201 2.87 -13.27 -8.87
CA PRO A 201 3.32 -14.53 -9.43
C PRO A 201 2.12 -15.47 -9.59
N ASP A 202 2.19 -16.36 -10.57
CA ASP A 202 1.18 -17.39 -10.76
C ASP A 202 1.32 -18.44 -9.66
N VAL A 203 0.20 -18.83 -9.06
CA VAL A 203 0.13 -19.99 -8.17
C VAL A 203 0.04 -21.23 -9.05
N ILE A 204 1.11 -22.02 -9.06
CA ILE A 204 1.22 -23.26 -9.85
C ILE A 204 0.58 -24.43 -9.10
N GLU A 205 0.75 -24.45 -7.78
CA GLU A 205 0.29 -25.53 -6.92
C GLU A 205 -0.12 -24.94 -5.58
N LYS A 206 -1.16 -25.54 -4.98
CA LYS A 206 -1.67 -25.13 -3.68
C LYS A 206 -1.95 -26.36 -2.83
N GLU A 207 -1.35 -26.40 -1.66
CA GLU A 207 -1.60 -27.41 -0.63
C GLU A 207 -2.20 -26.72 0.60
N GLU A 208 -3.20 -27.35 1.20
CA GLU A 208 -3.78 -26.90 2.45
C GLU A 208 -3.70 -28.01 3.49
N ILE A 209 -3.14 -27.67 4.64
CA ILE A 209 -2.89 -28.60 5.73
C ILE A 209 -3.61 -28.09 6.97
N GLU A 210 -4.55 -28.88 7.49
CA GLU A 210 -5.14 -28.64 8.81
C GLU A 210 -4.45 -29.50 9.87
N LYS A 211 -4.13 -28.88 11.00
CA LYS A 211 -3.60 -29.53 12.19
C LYS A 211 -4.40 -29.12 13.40
N GLU A 212 -4.74 -30.10 14.23
CA GLU A 212 -5.43 -29.88 15.49
C GLU A 212 -4.66 -30.54 16.63
N ALA A 213 -4.66 -29.91 17.79
CA ALA A 213 -4.12 -30.47 19.02
C ALA A 213 -4.78 -29.86 20.24
N ASN A 214 -4.77 -30.62 21.34
CA ASN A 214 -5.04 -30.09 22.66
C ASN A 214 -3.70 -29.86 23.38
N ILE A 215 -3.52 -28.65 23.90
CA ILE A 215 -2.37 -28.24 24.71
C ILE A 215 -2.83 -28.13 26.15
N THR A 216 -2.19 -28.88 27.04
CA THR A 216 -2.44 -28.82 28.48
C THR A 216 -1.14 -28.51 29.21
N ASN A 217 -1.15 -27.49 30.06
CA ASN A 217 0.00 -27.11 30.87
C ASN A 217 -0.44 -26.46 32.18
N LEU A 218 0.26 -26.79 33.26
CA LEU A 218 0.24 -26.04 34.49
C LEU A 218 1.67 -25.66 34.85
N LYS A 219 1.93 -24.35 34.93
CA LYS A 219 3.24 -23.78 35.24
C LYS A 219 3.08 -22.78 36.37
N ILE A 220 3.99 -22.84 37.34
CA ILE A 220 4.11 -21.85 38.42
C ILE A 220 5.47 -21.15 38.29
N PHE A 221 5.52 -19.90 38.70
CA PHE A 221 6.74 -19.10 38.70
C PHE A 221 7.06 -18.73 40.15
N PHE A 222 8.25 -19.11 40.61
CA PHE A 222 8.83 -18.70 41.89
C PHE A 222 10.29 -18.34 41.63
N PHE A 223 10.55 -17.10 41.19
CA PHE A 223 11.82 -16.63 40.62
C PHE A 223 12.27 -17.34 39.32
N ILE A 224 11.99 -18.64 39.17
CA ILE A 224 12.26 -19.47 37.99
C ILE A 224 10.95 -20.20 37.62
N PRO A 225 10.65 -20.40 36.32
CA PRO A 225 9.49 -21.17 35.89
C PRO A 225 9.62 -22.66 36.25
N PHE A 226 8.57 -23.24 36.82
CA PHE A 226 8.45 -24.66 37.12
C PHE A 226 7.20 -25.26 36.46
N ASN A 227 7.40 -26.22 35.55
CA ASN A 227 6.30 -26.97 34.94
C ASN A 227 5.83 -28.06 35.91
N LEU A 228 4.60 -27.95 36.40
CA LEU A 228 3.98 -29.00 37.22
C LEU A 228 3.41 -30.12 36.37
N PHE A 229 2.82 -29.78 35.22
CA PHE A 229 2.16 -30.75 34.36
C PHE A 229 2.13 -30.29 32.90
N GLY A 230 2.24 -31.25 31.99
CA GLY A 230 2.08 -31.04 30.56
C GLY A 230 3.12 -30.10 29.95
N SER A 231 2.83 -29.60 28.75
CA SER A 231 3.67 -28.67 28.00
C SER A 231 2.79 -27.59 27.39
N ASN A 232 3.24 -26.34 27.43
CA ASN A 232 2.53 -25.24 26.81
C ASN A 232 2.88 -25.06 25.33
N GLU A 233 3.71 -25.94 24.77
CA GLU A 233 4.16 -25.94 23.39
C GLU A 233 3.70 -27.21 22.65
N LYS A 234 3.27 -27.03 21.41
CA LYS A 234 3.05 -28.11 20.44
C LYS A 234 3.77 -27.79 19.14
N SER A 235 4.51 -28.76 18.62
CA SER A 235 5.14 -28.66 17.30
C SER A 235 4.43 -29.53 16.26
N PHE A 236 4.26 -28.98 15.07
CA PHE A 236 3.82 -29.68 13.86
C PHE A 236 4.94 -29.64 12.82
N TYR A 237 5.05 -30.69 12.03
CA TYR A 237 6.02 -30.74 10.94
C TYR A 237 5.32 -30.64 9.60
N ILE A 238 5.91 -29.86 8.70
CA ILE A 238 5.42 -29.56 7.36
C ILE A 238 6.57 -29.90 6.39
N ASN A 239 6.29 -30.66 5.34
CA ASN A 239 7.29 -30.94 4.31
C ASN A 239 7.14 -29.90 3.22
N VAL A 240 8.19 -29.11 2.98
CA VAL A 240 8.24 -28.13 1.89
C VAL A 240 9.01 -28.78 0.72
N PRO A 241 8.35 -29.02 -0.43
CA PRO A 241 9.01 -29.59 -1.60
C PRO A 241 10.02 -28.63 -2.25
N GLU A 242 10.74 -29.14 -3.26
CA GLU A 242 11.58 -28.31 -4.12
C GLU A 242 10.78 -27.22 -4.84
N GLY A 243 11.46 -26.10 -5.13
CA GLY A 243 10.89 -24.92 -5.77
C GLY A 243 10.61 -23.77 -4.83
N ILE A 244 9.86 -22.79 -5.35
CA ILE A 244 9.59 -21.52 -4.65
C ILE A 244 8.21 -21.60 -4.02
N TRP A 245 8.16 -21.55 -2.69
CA TRP A 245 6.95 -21.69 -1.91
C TRP A 245 6.66 -20.42 -1.10
N HIS A 246 5.38 -20.08 -1.03
CA HIS A 246 4.79 -19.11 -0.11
C HIS A 246 4.02 -19.90 0.95
N ILE A 247 4.21 -19.58 2.22
CA ILE A 247 3.57 -20.29 3.34
C ILE A 247 2.82 -19.28 4.21
N GLU A 248 1.53 -19.52 4.38
CA GLU A 248 0.69 -18.82 5.33
C GLU A 248 0.20 -19.77 6.41
N ALA A 249 0.11 -19.28 7.65
CA ALA A 249 -0.49 -20.02 8.74
C ALA A 249 -1.52 -19.17 9.47
N ASN A 250 -2.75 -19.68 9.53
CA ASN A 250 -3.84 -19.15 10.35
C ASN A 250 -4.05 -20.07 11.54
N ILE A 251 -3.79 -19.56 12.74
CA ILE A 251 -3.82 -20.34 13.98
C ILE A 251 -4.85 -19.73 14.90
N SER A 252 -5.70 -20.58 15.48
CA SER A 252 -6.70 -20.20 16.45
C SER A 252 -6.64 -21.10 17.67
N SER A 253 -7.04 -20.54 18.81
CA SER A 253 -7.12 -21.30 20.05
C SER A 253 -8.41 -21.01 20.82
N SER A 254 -8.85 -21.99 21.62
CA SER A 254 -9.95 -21.79 22.57
C SER A 254 -9.55 -20.89 23.75
N GLN A 255 -8.25 -20.75 24.05
CA GLN A 255 -7.76 -20.05 25.25
C GLN A 255 -6.36 -19.46 25.06
N GLY A 256 -6.11 -18.33 25.74
CA GLY A 256 -4.77 -17.79 25.93
C GLY A 256 -4.22 -16.98 24.76
N ILE A 257 -3.00 -16.49 24.97
CA ILE A 257 -2.17 -15.80 23.99
C ILE A 257 -1.39 -16.85 23.21
N ILE A 258 -1.40 -16.73 21.89
CA ILE A 258 -0.72 -17.65 20.97
C ILE A 258 0.60 -17.01 20.54
N TYR A 259 1.68 -17.77 20.56
CA TYR A 259 2.93 -17.46 19.88
C TYR A 259 3.19 -18.58 18.88
N ALA A 260 3.47 -18.23 17.63
CA ALA A 260 3.74 -19.20 16.58
C ALA A 260 5.03 -18.85 15.86
N SER A 261 5.87 -19.85 15.62
CA SER A 261 7.16 -19.71 14.95
C SER A 261 7.36 -20.86 13.97
N LEU A 262 7.74 -20.52 12.73
CA LEU A 262 8.10 -21.46 11.69
C LEU A 262 9.62 -21.52 11.58
N TYR A 263 10.17 -22.73 11.69
CA TYR A 263 11.59 -23.01 11.53
C TYR A 263 11.84 -23.90 10.32
N ASP A 264 12.94 -23.68 9.61
CA ASP A 264 13.42 -24.63 8.59
C ASP A 264 14.03 -25.88 9.24
N GLU A 265 14.49 -26.83 8.41
CA GLU A 265 15.09 -28.09 8.87
C GLU A 265 16.41 -27.91 9.63
N ASN A 266 17.09 -26.77 9.41
CA ASN A 266 18.33 -26.41 10.09
C ASN A 266 18.07 -25.63 11.39
N GLY A 267 16.80 -25.43 11.77
CA GLY A 267 16.40 -24.73 12.98
C GLY A 267 16.43 -23.21 12.86
N LYS A 268 16.57 -22.66 11.65
CA LYS A 268 16.53 -21.21 11.41
C LYS A 268 15.08 -20.71 11.45
N LEU A 269 14.85 -19.59 12.11
CA LEU A 269 13.54 -18.94 12.13
C LEU A 269 13.21 -18.34 10.76
N ILE A 270 12.03 -18.64 10.23
CA ILE A 270 11.58 -18.21 8.90
C ILE A 270 10.49 -17.15 8.98
N ALA A 271 9.52 -17.37 9.87
CA ALA A 271 8.47 -16.43 10.21
C ALA A 271 8.01 -16.67 11.64
N TYR A 272 7.47 -15.63 12.27
CA TYR A 272 6.84 -15.74 13.57
C TYR A 272 5.73 -14.71 13.69
N SER A 273 4.77 -14.97 14.58
CA SER A 273 3.74 -14.03 14.96
C SER A 273 3.18 -14.39 16.33
N ASN A 274 2.36 -13.49 16.88
CA ASN A 274 1.67 -13.73 18.13
C ASN A 274 0.29 -13.06 18.12
N SER A 275 -0.59 -13.52 19.00
CA SER A 275 -1.97 -13.05 19.01
C SER A 275 -2.16 -11.60 19.47
N MET A 276 -1.16 -10.96 20.08
CA MET A 276 -1.25 -9.53 20.40
C MET A 276 -1.25 -8.67 19.12
N GLY A 277 -0.66 -9.17 18.02
CA GLY A 277 -0.63 -8.49 16.73
C GLY A 277 -1.83 -8.79 15.81
N CYS A 278 -2.61 -9.85 16.09
CA CYS A 278 -3.68 -10.33 15.19
C CYS A 278 -5.09 -10.36 15.82
N GLY A 279 -5.18 -10.13 17.13
CA GLY A 279 -6.42 -10.22 17.90
C GLY A 279 -6.45 -11.42 18.84
N GLU A 280 -7.31 -11.35 19.86
CA GLU A 280 -7.37 -12.38 20.89
C GLU A 280 -7.53 -13.79 20.30
N ARG A 281 -6.66 -14.71 20.77
CA ARG A 281 -6.70 -16.14 20.43
C ARG A 281 -6.61 -16.46 18.93
N LYS A 282 -6.10 -15.52 18.13
CA LYS A 282 -5.80 -15.71 16.72
C LYS A 282 -4.37 -15.30 16.46
N CYS A 283 -3.67 -16.03 15.62
CA CYS A 283 -2.32 -15.71 15.20
C CYS A 283 -2.22 -15.97 13.70
N TYR A 284 -1.59 -15.05 12.98
CA TYR A 284 -1.35 -15.16 11.55
C TYR A 284 0.08 -14.78 11.25
N PHE A 285 0.75 -15.57 10.42
CA PHE A 285 1.98 -15.16 9.77
C PHE A 285 1.97 -15.59 8.30
N ASP A 286 2.74 -14.84 7.52
CA ASP A 286 3.03 -15.06 6.12
C ASP A 286 4.56 -15.06 5.98
N THR A 287 5.09 -15.99 5.19
CA THR A 287 6.50 -16.00 4.79
C THR A 287 6.67 -15.30 3.43
N LEU A 288 7.65 -14.41 3.27
CA LEU A 288 8.16 -14.11 1.92
C LEU A 288 8.55 -15.41 1.18
N SER A 289 8.71 -15.35 -0.14
CA SER A 289 9.03 -16.54 -0.94
C SER A 289 10.24 -17.32 -0.42
N ILE A 290 10.05 -18.62 -0.22
CA ILE A 290 11.02 -19.58 0.30
C ILE A 290 11.48 -20.46 -0.87
N ASN A 291 12.77 -20.48 -1.15
CA ASN A 291 13.35 -21.41 -2.13
C ASN A 291 14.29 -22.38 -1.43
N HIS A 292 13.75 -23.16 -0.49
CA HIS A 292 14.51 -24.11 0.32
C HIS A 292 13.59 -25.25 0.75
N ALA A 293 13.74 -26.40 0.09
CA ALA A 293 13.01 -27.62 0.46
C ALA A 293 13.43 -28.12 1.85
N GLY A 294 12.61 -28.95 2.47
CA GLY A 294 12.98 -29.60 3.72
C GLY A 294 11.82 -29.81 4.68
N LYS A 295 12.14 -30.31 5.87
CA LYS A 295 11.17 -30.57 6.92
C LYS A 295 11.08 -29.41 7.91
N TYR A 296 10.08 -28.56 7.71
CA TYR A 296 9.85 -27.38 8.52
C TYR A 296 9.11 -27.74 9.81
N ARG A 297 9.40 -26.99 10.88
CA ARG A 297 8.76 -27.14 12.19
C ARG A 297 7.96 -25.89 12.52
N LEU A 298 6.65 -26.01 12.58
CA LEU A 298 5.75 -25.02 13.15
C LEU A 298 5.62 -25.28 14.66
N SER A 299 6.20 -24.41 15.48
CA SER A 299 6.00 -24.42 16.94
C SER A 299 4.89 -23.45 17.32
N ILE A 300 3.95 -23.92 18.15
CA ILE A 300 2.85 -23.14 18.71
C ILE A 300 2.93 -23.21 20.23
N ILE A 301 3.06 -22.06 20.86
CA ILE A 301 3.10 -21.89 22.31
C ILE A 301 1.86 -21.13 22.75
N ILE A 302 1.17 -21.65 23.76
CA ILE A 302 0.05 -20.96 24.40
C ILE A 302 0.45 -20.51 25.78
N LYS A 303 0.04 -19.29 26.13
CA LYS A 303 0.23 -18.72 27.47
C LYS A 303 -1.11 -18.22 27.99
N ASN A 304 -1.47 -18.59 29.21
CA ASN A 304 -2.73 -18.15 29.80
C ASN A 304 -2.59 -18.01 31.33
N GLY A 305 -2.53 -16.77 31.81
CA GLY A 305 -2.29 -16.43 33.20
C GLY A 305 -1.27 -15.30 33.33
N ILE A 306 -0.62 -15.22 34.48
CA ILE A 306 0.42 -14.23 34.79
C ILE A 306 1.76 -14.95 34.76
N GLU A 307 2.57 -14.69 33.72
CA GLU A 307 3.96 -15.13 33.75
C GLU A 307 4.71 -14.24 34.74
N GLY A 308 5.27 -14.87 35.78
CA GLY A 308 6.22 -14.20 36.64
C GLY A 308 7.44 -13.74 35.82
N GLY A 309 8.12 -12.72 36.29
CA GLY A 309 9.33 -12.16 35.66
C GLY A 309 10.12 -11.32 36.66
N TYR A 310 11.10 -10.58 36.17
CA TYR A 310 12.00 -9.79 37.02
C TYR A 310 11.26 -8.83 37.98
N PHE A 311 10.15 -8.24 37.52
CA PHE A 311 9.33 -7.33 38.33
C PHE A 311 8.18 -8.03 39.09
N ILE A 312 7.82 -9.26 38.71
CA ILE A 312 6.73 -10.02 39.31
C ILE A 312 7.26 -11.44 39.61
N PRO A 313 7.93 -11.66 40.75
CA PRO A 313 8.64 -12.91 41.01
C PRO A 313 7.74 -14.15 41.14
N HIS A 314 6.42 -13.94 41.25
CA HIS A 314 5.41 -14.97 41.43
C HIS A 314 4.41 -14.94 40.28
N GLY A 315 4.04 -16.10 39.76
CA GLY A 315 3.09 -16.20 38.67
C GLY A 315 2.52 -17.59 38.52
N PHE A 316 1.46 -17.70 37.74
CA PHE A 316 0.87 -18.97 37.36
C PHE A 316 0.38 -18.89 35.92
N SER A 317 0.55 -19.97 35.18
CA SER A 317 0.00 -20.15 33.85
C SER A 317 -0.70 -21.51 33.78
N PHE A 318 -1.97 -21.49 33.40
CA PHE A 318 -2.78 -22.68 33.20
C PHE A 318 -3.36 -22.67 31.79
N VAL A 319 -3.01 -23.68 31.01
CA VAL A 319 -3.45 -23.87 29.64
C VAL A 319 -4.22 -25.18 29.57
N ASN A 320 -5.45 -25.13 29.07
CA ASN A 320 -6.20 -26.29 28.58
C ASN A 320 -6.94 -25.85 27.32
N ALA A 321 -6.21 -25.87 26.20
CA ALA A 321 -6.59 -25.17 24.99
C ALA A 321 -6.62 -26.11 23.79
N GLY A 322 -7.74 -26.10 23.07
CA GLY A 322 -7.79 -26.63 21.71
C GLY A 322 -7.12 -25.65 20.76
N VAL A 323 -6.32 -26.17 19.85
CA VAL A 323 -5.60 -25.40 18.83
C VAL A 323 -5.94 -25.96 17.47
N LYS A 324 -6.31 -25.06 16.56
CA LYS A 324 -6.45 -25.36 15.14
C LYS A 324 -5.50 -24.47 14.34
N ALA A 325 -4.63 -25.10 13.56
CA ALA A 325 -3.73 -24.46 12.62
C ALA A 325 -4.10 -24.86 11.19
N ARG A 326 -4.43 -23.87 10.38
CA ARG A 326 -4.64 -24.00 8.93
C ARG A 326 -3.43 -23.41 8.23
N ILE A 327 -2.66 -24.26 7.56
CA ILE A 327 -1.45 -23.89 6.83
C ILE A 327 -1.78 -23.97 5.34
N VAL A 328 -1.49 -22.90 4.60
CA VAL A 328 -1.62 -22.85 3.15
C VAL A 328 -0.22 -22.72 2.57
N MET A 329 0.14 -23.63 1.67
CA MET A 329 1.39 -23.57 0.93
C MET A 329 1.10 -23.38 -0.56
N GLU A 330 1.67 -22.36 -1.16
CA GLU A 330 1.49 -22.04 -2.58
C GLU A 330 2.84 -22.07 -3.29
N ARG A 331 2.99 -22.96 -4.27
CA ARG A 331 4.16 -22.96 -5.15
C ARG A 331 3.95 -21.91 -6.22
N VAL A 332 4.84 -20.93 -6.25
CA VAL A 332 4.71 -19.74 -7.09
C VAL A 332 5.71 -19.77 -8.25
N SER A 333 5.33 -19.19 -9.39
CA SER A 333 6.19 -19.15 -10.59
C SER A 333 7.40 -18.23 -10.45
N SER A 334 7.39 -17.33 -9.46
CA SER A 334 8.46 -16.36 -9.23
C SER A 334 8.57 -16.03 -7.74
N PRO A 335 9.77 -15.73 -7.21
CA PRO A 335 9.95 -15.27 -5.83
C PRO A 335 9.54 -13.80 -5.62
N ARG A 336 9.04 -13.15 -6.67
CA ARG A 336 8.49 -11.80 -6.60
C ARG A 336 7.05 -11.90 -6.09
N LEU A 337 6.83 -11.53 -4.83
CA LEU A 337 5.53 -11.66 -4.18
C LEU A 337 5.09 -10.32 -3.56
N PRO A 338 4.53 -9.37 -4.32
CA PRO A 338 4.04 -8.13 -3.73
C PRO A 338 2.87 -8.42 -2.79
N LEU A 339 3.04 -8.14 -1.49
CA LEU A 339 1.97 -8.31 -0.49
C LEU A 339 0.99 -7.14 -0.51
N LEU A 340 1.48 -5.93 -0.79
CA LEU A 340 0.69 -4.70 -0.93
C LEU A 340 0.91 -4.08 -2.32
N HIS A 341 -0.17 -3.61 -2.97
CA HIS A 341 -0.13 -3.07 -4.33
C HIS A 341 -0.39 -1.56 -4.33
N ILE A 342 0.37 -0.85 -3.51
CA ILE A 342 0.10 0.55 -3.15
C ILE A 342 0.82 1.56 -4.05
N SER A 343 1.71 1.15 -4.96
CA SER A 343 2.38 2.06 -5.90
C SER A 343 1.39 2.87 -6.74
N LYS A 344 0.21 2.31 -7.01
CA LYS A 344 -0.88 3.00 -7.74
C LYS A 344 -1.41 4.26 -7.06
N LEU A 345 -1.12 4.45 -5.76
CA LEU A 345 -1.46 5.64 -4.98
C LEU A 345 -0.31 6.67 -4.96
N ALA A 346 0.87 6.33 -5.46
CA ALA A 346 2.03 7.22 -5.46
C ALA A 346 1.79 8.53 -6.22
N PRO A 347 1.12 8.55 -7.40
CA PRO A 347 0.85 9.80 -8.10
C PRO A 347 -0.05 10.73 -7.29
N PHE A 348 -1.11 10.20 -6.66
CA PHE A 348 -2.01 10.98 -5.82
C PHE A 348 -1.28 11.63 -4.64
N LEU A 349 -0.46 10.85 -3.94
CA LEU A 349 0.34 11.36 -2.82
C LEU A 349 1.37 12.41 -3.29
N ALA A 350 2.09 12.13 -4.39
CA ALA A 350 3.06 13.05 -4.94
C ALA A 350 2.42 14.39 -5.33
N CYS A 351 1.37 14.36 -6.14
CA CYS A 351 0.69 15.57 -6.60
C CYS A 351 0.07 16.36 -5.44
N SER A 352 -0.35 15.68 -4.36
CA SER A 352 -0.93 16.34 -3.17
C SER A 352 0.09 17.20 -2.41
N HIS A 353 1.38 16.99 -2.68
CA HIS A 353 2.51 17.69 -2.06
C HIS A 353 3.46 18.29 -3.11
N ASN A 354 2.97 18.70 -4.28
CA ASN A 354 3.80 19.31 -5.34
C ASN A 354 4.98 18.42 -5.77
N GLY A 355 4.72 17.13 -5.94
CA GLY A 355 5.74 16.13 -6.16
C GLY A 355 5.75 15.42 -7.50
N MET A 356 6.66 14.47 -7.64
CA MET A 356 6.68 13.52 -8.74
C MET A 356 6.94 12.10 -8.26
N VAL A 357 6.66 11.13 -9.12
CA VAL A 357 6.84 9.71 -8.81
C VAL A 357 8.19 9.23 -9.35
N PHE A 358 8.96 8.51 -8.53
CA PHE A 358 10.17 7.81 -8.95
C PHE A 358 9.92 6.30 -9.01
N ALA A 359 9.95 5.72 -10.21
CA ALA A 359 9.73 4.29 -10.41
C ALA A 359 11.06 3.50 -10.38
N THR A 360 11.24 2.62 -9.39
CA THR A 360 12.52 1.92 -9.17
C THR A 360 12.69 0.64 -9.99
N LYS A 361 11.58 0.02 -10.41
CA LYS A 361 11.53 -1.31 -11.05
C LYS A 361 12.39 -2.37 -10.32
N ASN A 362 12.58 -2.22 -9.01
CA ASN A 362 13.42 -3.09 -8.20
C ASN A 362 12.93 -4.54 -8.24
N ASP A 363 13.88 -5.47 -8.13
CA ASP A 363 13.61 -6.91 -8.11
C ASP A 363 14.42 -7.62 -7.02
N VAL A 364 13.85 -7.64 -5.80
CA VAL A 364 14.44 -8.38 -4.67
C VAL A 364 14.40 -9.89 -4.86
N SER A 365 13.65 -10.40 -5.85
CA SER A 365 13.52 -11.83 -6.10
C SER A 365 14.87 -12.48 -6.40
N LYS A 366 15.86 -11.71 -6.88
CA LYS A 366 17.25 -12.17 -7.05
C LYS A 366 17.90 -12.64 -5.74
N ALA A 367 17.57 -12.02 -4.61
CA ALA A 367 18.10 -12.41 -3.30
C ALA A 367 17.51 -13.76 -2.86
N TYR A 368 16.23 -14.00 -3.12
CA TYR A 368 15.51 -15.22 -2.73
C TYR A 368 15.83 -16.43 -3.61
N ARG A 369 16.33 -16.23 -4.84
CA ARG A 369 16.75 -17.32 -5.74
C ARG A 369 18.01 -18.06 -5.27
N ALA A 370 18.72 -17.56 -4.26
CA ALA A 370 19.97 -18.14 -3.77
C ALA A 370 19.81 -19.36 -2.84
N GLY A 371 18.67 -20.06 -2.88
CA GLY A 371 18.43 -21.23 -2.03
C GLY A 371 18.14 -20.88 -0.56
N MET A 372 17.77 -19.62 -0.29
CA MET A 372 17.67 -19.09 1.06
C MET A 372 16.21 -19.02 1.53
N ALA A 373 15.98 -19.41 2.78
CA ALA A 373 14.67 -19.32 3.42
C ALA A 373 14.50 -18.01 4.22
N GLY A 374 13.26 -17.48 4.22
CA GLY A 374 12.83 -16.32 5.01
C GLY A 374 13.21 -14.97 4.42
N GLY A 375 12.67 -13.89 4.99
CA GLY A 375 12.97 -12.50 4.62
C GLY A 375 14.29 -11.97 5.19
N GLY A 376 14.74 -10.80 4.70
CA GLY A 376 15.97 -10.14 5.18
C GLY A 376 16.01 -9.96 6.70
N TRP A 377 14.86 -9.71 7.33
CA TRP A 377 14.70 -9.63 8.78
C TRP A 377 15.12 -10.91 9.52
N ASN A 378 14.85 -12.08 8.96
CA ASN A 378 15.11 -13.39 9.59
C ASN A 378 16.38 -14.07 9.03
N ASN A 379 17.07 -13.43 8.07
CA ASN A 379 18.15 -14.05 7.34
C ASN A 379 19.25 -13.04 6.97
N ALA A 380 20.29 -12.98 7.81
CA ALA A 380 21.45 -12.12 7.61
C ALA A 380 22.20 -12.36 6.28
N ALA A 381 22.14 -13.57 5.73
CA ALA A 381 22.78 -13.87 4.44
C ALA A 381 22.12 -13.14 3.26
N LEU A 382 20.88 -12.63 3.42
CA LEU A 382 20.21 -11.82 2.41
C LEU A 382 20.61 -10.34 2.46
N HIS A 383 21.19 -9.85 3.57
CA HIS A 383 21.48 -8.43 3.75
C HIS A 383 22.39 -7.86 2.65
N PRO A 384 23.48 -8.51 2.22
CA PRO A 384 24.33 -7.96 1.15
C PRO A 384 23.59 -7.79 -0.18
N PHE A 385 22.70 -8.72 -0.52
CA PHE A 385 21.89 -8.66 -1.74
C PHE A 385 20.86 -7.53 -1.68
N ILE A 386 20.17 -7.42 -0.55
CA ILE A 386 19.16 -6.38 -0.32
C ILE A 386 19.82 -5.00 -0.30
N ASN A 387 20.92 -4.84 0.44
CA ASN A 387 21.65 -3.57 0.56
C ASN A 387 22.20 -3.12 -0.79
N LYS A 388 22.64 -4.05 -1.66
CA LYS A 388 23.05 -3.72 -3.03
C LYS A 388 21.90 -3.10 -3.83
N ILE A 389 20.70 -3.68 -3.76
CA ILE A 389 19.51 -3.15 -4.45
C ILE A 389 19.15 -1.75 -3.92
N VAL A 390 19.21 -1.56 -2.59
CA VAL A 390 18.97 -0.24 -1.98
C VAL A 390 19.98 0.77 -2.51
N ASN A 391 21.28 0.46 -2.49
CA ASN A 391 22.33 1.35 -2.97
C ASN A 391 22.15 1.72 -4.45
N GLU A 392 21.88 0.74 -5.33
CA GLU A 392 21.60 0.99 -6.75
C GLU A 392 20.36 1.88 -6.96
N THR A 393 19.37 1.78 -6.07
CA THR A 393 18.17 2.64 -6.10
C THR A 393 18.51 4.06 -5.67
N VAL A 394 19.30 4.20 -4.61
CA VAL A 394 19.73 5.48 -4.03
C VAL A 394 20.59 6.27 -5.00
N GLU A 395 21.51 5.61 -5.70
CA GLU A 395 22.33 6.24 -6.75
C GLU A 395 21.46 6.84 -7.85
N LYS A 396 20.50 6.08 -8.38
CA LYS A 396 19.57 6.57 -9.40
C LYS A 396 18.66 7.68 -8.88
N LEU A 397 18.22 7.57 -7.63
CA LEU A 397 17.39 8.58 -6.98
C LEU A 397 18.16 9.90 -6.83
N GLN A 398 19.44 9.85 -6.52
CA GLN A 398 20.28 11.04 -6.38
C GLN A 398 20.34 11.82 -7.71
N ASP A 399 20.58 11.11 -8.81
CA ASP A 399 20.56 11.71 -10.15
C ASP A 399 19.18 12.28 -10.52
N PHE A 400 18.12 11.59 -10.09
CA PHE A 400 16.75 12.00 -10.34
C PHE A 400 16.36 13.29 -9.60
N VAL A 401 16.76 13.41 -8.33
CA VAL A 401 16.47 14.56 -7.45
C VAL A 401 17.29 15.79 -7.85
N ASN A 402 18.42 15.63 -8.55
CA ASN A 402 19.19 16.76 -9.06
C ASN A 402 18.31 17.68 -9.94
N GLY A 403 18.40 18.99 -9.67
CA GLY A 403 17.59 20.01 -10.33
C GLY A 403 16.14 20.12 -9.82
N THR A 404 15.84 19.59 -8.64
CA THR A 404 14.56 19.77 -7.94
C THR A 404 14.75 20.50 -6.62
N HIS A 405 13.66 20.96 -6.01
CA HIS A 405 13.66 21.49 -4.64
C HIS A 405 13.11 20.47 -3.64
N ALA A 406 13.20 19.18 -3.96
CA ALA A 406 12.58 18.14 -3.15
C ALA A 406 13.20 18.06 -1.75
N ARG A 407 12.35 18.14 -0.72
CA ARG A 407 12.75 18.02 0.70
C ARG A 407 12.13 16.81 1.39
N TRP A 408 11.11 16.23 0.77
CA TRP A 408 10.34 15.14 1.34
C TRP A 408 10.27 13.98 0.37
N LEU A 409 10.37 12.77 0.93
CA LEU A 409 10.27 11.53 0.19
C LEU A 409 9.32 10.57 0.90
N ALA A 410 8.37 10.01 0.15
CA ALA A 410 7.61 8.86 0.58
C ALA A 410 8.07 7.58 -0.12
N ILE A 411 8.14 6.50 0.65
CA ILE A 411 8.27 5.15 0.13
C ILE A 411 6.87 4.53 0.07
N VAL A 412 6.35 4.39 -1.15
CA VAL A 412 5.00 3.92 -1.47
C VAL A 412 5.10 2.50 -2.05
N GLY A 413 5.39 1.54 -1.18
CA GLY A 413 5.51 0.13 -1.55
C GLY A 413 5.94 -0.73 -0.37
N ASP A 414 5.61 -2.02 -0.44
CA ASP A 414 6.04 -2.99 0.57
C ASP A 414 7.57 -3.14 0.59
N SER A 415 8.11 -3.55 1.74
CA SER A 415 9.51 -3.87 2.00
C SER A 415 10.10 -4.95 1.08
N ASN A 416 9.28 -5.76 0.42
CA ASN A 416 9.74 -6.68 -0.61
C ASN A 416 9.73 -6.08 -2.02
N MET A 417 9.21 -4.87 -2.22
CA MET A 417 9.27 -4.16 -3.50
C MET A 417 10.18 -2.94 -3.43
N LEU A 418 10.20 -2.25 -2.30
CA LEU A 418 11.06 -1.15 -1.95
C LEU A 418 11.77 -1.50 -0.64
N PRO A 419 12.91 -2.23 -0.69
CA PRO A 419 13.53 -2.80 0.50
C PRO A 419 14.10 -1.78 1.46
N MET A 420 14.23 -2.18 2.73
CA MET A 420 15.02 -1.47 3.73
C MET A 420 16.49 -1.90 3.66
N TYR A 421 17.39 -1.01 4.00
CA TYR A 421 18.80 -1.34 4.22
C TYR A 421 19.00 -1.99 5.57
N TYR A 422 19.80 -3.04 5.65
CA TYR A 422 20.11 -3.75 6.89
C TYR A 422 21.52 -3.40 7.39
N TYR A 423 21.61 -2.74 8.54
CA TYR A 423 22.85 -2.55 9.27
C TYR A 423 23.16 -3.76 10.15
N SER A 424 24.44 -4.02 10.42
CA SER A 424 24.84 -5.09 11.34
C SER A 424 24.32 -4.80 12.76
N SER A 425 23.73 -5.81 13.41
CA SER A 425 23.39 -5.78 14.83
C SER A 425 24.40 -6.61 15.64
N SER A 426 24.68 -6.20 16.87
CA SER A 426 25.37 -7.04 17.85
C SER A 426 24.47 -8.11 18.45
N ASN A 427 23.14 -7.95 18.30
CA ASN A 427 22.15 -8.89 18.78
C ASN A 427 21.95 -9.99 17.74
N ASN A 428 22.38 -11.20 18.09
CA ASN A 428 22.17 -12.44 17.31
C ASN A 428 20.89 -13.16 17.77
N ASP A 429 19.86 -12.42 18.15
CA ASP A 429 18.61 -13.01 18.58
C ASP A 429 17.61 -12.99 17.42
N SER A 430 17.34 -14.16 16.85
CA SER A 430 16.40 -14.33 15.75
C SER A 430 14.98 -13.86 16.07
N SER A 431 14.60 -13.76 17.35
CA SER A 431 13.26 -13.29 17.76
C SER A 431 13.10 -11.77 17.72
N VAL A 432 14.21 -11.02 17.71
CA VAL A 432 14.23 -9.56 17.56
C VAL A 432 14.71 -9.11 16.18
N GLY A 433 14.96 -10.05 15.27
CA GLY A 433 15.47 -9.80 13.93
C GLY A 433 17.00 -9.84 13.83
N LEU A 434 17.49 -10.25 12.67
CA LEU A 434 18.90 -10.19 12.32
C LEU A 434 19.15 -8.84 11.61
N GLY A 435 20.03 -8.02 12.18
CA GLY A 435 20.35 -6.68 11.68
C GLY A 435 19.33 -5.61 12.09
N ILE A 436 19.63 -4.36 11.74
CA ILE A 436 18.77 -3.20 12.00
C ILE A 436 18.30 -2.66 10.64
N PRO A 437 17.03 -2.85 10.26
CA PRO A 437 16.49 -2.32 9.02
C PRO A 437 16.33 -0.81 9.10
N SER A 438 16.56 -0.11 7.99
CA SER A 438 16.48 1.34 7.92
C SER A 438 16.19 1.83 6.51
N ASP A 439 15.37 2.86 6.43
CA ASP A 439 15.15 3.64 5.21
C ASP A 439 16.13 4.80 5.05
N ASN A 440 17.06 4.98 6.00
CA ASN A 440 17.97 6.12 6.02
C ASN A 440 18.77 6.32 4.72
N PRO A 441 19.23 5.28 3.99
CA PRO A 441 19.94 5.49 2.72
C PRO A 441 19.11 6.26 1.68
N TYR A 442 17.79 6.10 1.65
CA TYR A 442 16.92 6.86 0.76
C TYR A 442 16.93 8.36 1.04
N SER A 443 17.44 8.81 2.20
CA SER A 443 17.42 10.23 2.62
C SER A 443 18.45 11.08 1.91
N LEU A 444 19.30 10.45 1.07
CA LEU A 444 20.40 11.09 0.35
C LEU A 444 21.28 11.88 1.33
N ASN A 445 21.84 11.18 2.33
CA ASN A 445 22.64 11.78 3.42
C ASN A 445 21.86 12.82 4.26
N LEU A 446 20.64 12.48 4.67
CA LEU A 446 19.75 13.36 5.46
C LEU A 446 19.37 14.66 4.75
N SER A 447 19.54 14.74 3.44
CA SER A 447 19.10 15.88 2.63
C SER A 447 17.58 15.93 2.48
N MET A 448 16.89 14.80 2.72
CA MET A 448 15.43 14.70 2.65
C MET A 448 14.84 14.03 3.89
N ALA A 449 13.66 14.50 4.30
CA ALA A 449 12.83 13.82 5.28
C ALA A 449 12.09 12.65 4.63
N ILE A 450 12.04 11.50 5.30
CA ILE A 450 11.48 10.26 4.75
C ILE A 450 10.31 9.76 5.58
N GLY A 451 9.25 9.34 4.88
CA GLY A 451 8.20 8.50 5.43
C GLY A 451 8.01 7.23 4.61
N ARG A 452 7.84 6.09 5.27
CA ARG A 452 7.34 4.86 4.63
C ARG A 452 5.88 4.66 4.98
N ILE A 453 5.07 4.28 4.00
CA ILE A 453 3.69 3.86 4.25
C ILE A 453 3.70 2.44 4.80
N ILE A 454 3.16 2.29 6.01
CA ILE A 454 2.95 1.00 6.66
C ILE A 454 1.45 0.83 6.85
N ALA A 455 0.88 -0.20 6.23
CA ALA A 455 -0.54 -0.46 6.21
C ALA A 455 -0.80 -1.97 6.18
N PHE A 456 -1.95 -2.41 6.68
CA PHE A 456 -2.33 -3.83 6.65
C PHE A 456 -2.69 -4.32 5.24
N ASP A 457 -3.33 -3.48 4.45
CA ASP A 457 -3.70 -3.74 3.06
C ASP A 457 -3.83 -2.43 2.27
N ASP A 458 -4.06 -2.56 0.97
CA ASP A 458 -4.25 -1.45 0.04
C ASP A 458 -5.36 -0.47 0.47
N ILE A 459 -6.44 -0.99 1.06
CA ILE A 459 -7.55 -0.17 1.57
C ILE A 459 -7.06 0.71 2.74
N ASP A 460 -6.37 0.10 3.71
CA ASP A 460 -5.80 0.81 4.85
C ASP A 460 -4.77 1.85 4.41
N ALA A 461 -3.93 1.54 3.42
CA ALA A 461 -2.95 2.47 2.86
C ALA A 461 -3.64 3.71 2.27
N SER A 462 -4.71 3.51 1.49
CA SER A 462 -5.48 4.63 0.92
C SER A 462 -6.14 5.49 2.01
N LEU A 463 -6.66 4.88 3.07
CA LEU A 463 -7.22 5.60 4.21
C LEU A 463 -6.15 6.37 4.99
N LEU A 464 -4.96 5.80 5.15
CA LEU A 464 -3.82 6.46 5.81
C LEU A 464 -3.38 7.70 5.02
N ILE A 465 -3.20 7.56 3.71
CA ILE A 465 -2.88 8.68 2.81
C ILE A 465 -3.97 9.75 2.87
N ALA A 466 -5.24 9.36 2.77
CA ALA A 466 -6.34 10.31 2.82
C ALA A 466 -6.39 11.06 4.17
N ARG A 467 -6.14 10.38 5.29
CA ARG A 467 -6.09 11.02 6.61
C ARG A 467 -4.90 11.97 6.76
N SER A 468 -3.77 11.71 6.11
CA SER A 468 -2.61 12.61 6.17
C SER A 468 -2.81 13.82 5.26
N VAL A 469 -3.27 13.63 4.03
CA VAL A 469 -3.47 14.71 3.05
C VAL A 469 -4.60 15.65 3.48
N PHE A 470 -5.69 15.10 4.04
CA PHE A 470 -6.88 15.86 4.48
C PHE A 470 -6.94 16.01 6.00
N TYR A 471 -5.78 15.97 6.67
CA TYR A 471 -5.73 16.07 8.14
C TYR A 471 -6.45 17.31 8.64
N ASN A 472 -6.23 18.47 8.01
CA ASN A 472 -6.86 19.71 8.42
C ASN A 472 -8.39 19.69 8.24
N ASP A 473 -8.89 19.15 7.13
CA ASP A 473 -10.34 19.03 6.90
C ASP A 473 -11.04 18.13 7.93
N ILE A 474 -10.30 17.13 8.42
CA ILE A 474 -10.78 16.11 9.34
C ILE A 474 -10.63 16.54 10.81
N ALA A 475 -9.52 17.20 11.15
CA ALA A 475 -9.19 17.59 12.52
C ALA A 475 -9.74 18.98 12.88
N HIS A 476 -9.86 19.88 11.89
CA HIS A 476 -10.29 21.26 12.07
C HIS A 476 -11.61 21.58 11.36
N GLY A 477 -12.38 20.56 10.92
CA GLY A 477 -13.71 20.74 10.34
C GLY A 477 -14.56 21.64 11.23
N ALA A 478 -15.03 22.76 10.63
CA ALA A 478 -15.64 23.94 11.25
C ALA A 478 -16.15 23.75 12.69
N TRP A 479 -15.43 24.33 13.64
CA TRP A 479 -15.94 24.62 14.99
C TRP A 479 -16.88 25.82 14.97
#